data_AF-A0A1H0A448-F1
#
_entry.id   AF-A0A1H0A448-F1
#
_cell.length_a   1.000
_cell.length_b   1.000
_cell.length_c   1.000
_cell.angle_alpha   90.00
_cell.angle_beta   90.00
_cell.angle_gamma   90.00
#
_symmetry.space_group_name_H-M   'P 1'
#
loop_
_entity.id
_entity.type
_entity.pdbx_description
1 polymer ?
#
loop_
_entity_poly.entity_id
_entity_poly.type
_entity_poly.pdbx_seq_one_letter_code
_entity_poly.pdbx_strand_id
1 'polypeptide(L)'
;MPIMVCETAQRLDKPKRAALAKSITQSVHEVIGSDLDLISVVFHELEQDQIWLAGQPSQDALILCYIRAGRPVALKTELALRVSAAWHKVAGTPEDAIEVAVIEAPAAQTVRGGKRLPEPPHSTAAAAG
;
A
#
# COMPACT_ATOMS: atom_id res chain seq x y z
N MET A 1 -2.27 11.22 0.18
CA MET A 1 -1.85 10.31 -0.89
C MET A 1 -1.15 9.11 -0.26
N PRO A 2 -1.92 8.11 0.18
CA PRO A 2 -1.43 6.74 0.18
C PRO A 2 -1.73 6.09 -1.18
N ILE A 3 -0.73 5.51 -1.85
CA ILE A 3 -0.90 4.69 -3.05
C ILE A 3 -0.35 3.30 -2.77
N MET A 4 -1.20 2.28 -2.81
CA MET A 4 -0.80 0.89 -2.67
C MET A 4 -0.68 0.30 -4.07
N VAL A 5 0.54 0.16 -4.56
CA VAL A 5 0.83 -0.52 -5.83
C VAL A 5 1.05 -1.98 -5.52
N CYS A 6 0.20 -2.86 -6.06
CA CYS A 6 0.26 -4.29 -5.83
C CYS A 6 0.63 -4.98 -7.14
N GLU A 7 1.84 -5.54 -7.18
CA GLU A 7 2.33 -6.39 -8.27
C GLU A 7 2.02 -7.84 -7.92
N THR A 8 1.41 -8.58 -8.85
CA THR A 8 1.11 -10.00 -8.62
C THR A 8 1.07 -10.78 -9.93
N ALA A 9 1.49 -12.05 -9.90
CA ALA A 9 1.24 -13.01 -10.98
C ALA A 9 -0.15 -13.67 -10.88
N GLN A 10 -0.86 -13.49 -9.76
CA GLN A 10 -2.19 -14.05 -9.57
C GLN A 10 -3.22 -13.28 -10.39
N ARG A 11 -4.03 -14.00 -11.18
CA ARG A 11 -5.19 -13.39 -11.85
C ARG A 11 -6.29 -13.09 -10.84
N LEU A 12 -6.73 -11.84 -10.81
CA LEU A 12 -7.78 -11.40 -9.89
C LEU A 12 -9.05 -11.13 -10.69
N ASP A 13 -10.18 -11.71 -10.29
CA ASP A 13 -11.46 -11.34 -10.90
C ASP A 13 -11.96 -9.99 -10.33
N LYS A 14 -13.02 -9.44 -10.95
CA LYS A 14 -13.56 -8.15 -10.52
C LYS A 14 -14.04 -8.15 -9.06
N PRO A 15 -14.76 -9.18 -8.55
CA PRO A 15 -15.11 -9.27 -7.13
C PRO A 15 -13.90 -9.27 -6.19
N LYS A 16 -12.87 -10.06 -6.48
CA LYS A 16 -11.66 -10.16 -5.65
C LYS A 16 -10.87 -8.85 -5.66
N ARG A 17 -10.70 -8.21 -6.82
CA ARG A 17 -10.09 -6.86 -6.91
C ARG A 17 -10.84 -5.83 -6.07
N ALA A 18 -12.17 -5.84 -6.13
CA ALA A 18 -12.99 -4.91 -5.34
C ALA A 18 -12.86 -5.18 -3.83
N ALA A 19 -12.85 -6.45 -3.42
CA ALA A 19 -12.67 -6.84 -2.03
C ALA A 19 -11.27 -6.46 -1.50
N LEU A 20 -10.22 -6.70 -2.28
CA LEU A 20 -8.85 -6.30 -1.95
C LEU A 20 -8.75 -4.78 -1.81
N ALA A 21 -9.24 -4.03 -2.80
CA ALA A 21 -9.20 -2.57 -2.78
C ALA A 21 -9.89 -2.01 -1.53
N LYS A 22 -11.06 -2.55 -1.18
CA LYS A 22 -11.80 -2.15 0.03
C LYS A 22 -11.02 -2.48 1.30
N SER A 23 -10.54 -3.71 1.44
CA SER A 23 -9.84 -4.18 2.64
C SER A 23 -8.53 -3.42 2.89
N ILE A 24 -7.75 -3.20 1.82
CA ILE A 24 -6.51 -2.42 1.88
C ILE A 24 -6.82 -0.96 2.22
N THR A 25 -7.82 -0.35 1.57
CA THR A 25 -8.21 1.03 1.85
C THR A 25 -8.63 1.24 3.30
N GLN A 26 -9.41 0.31 3.86
CA GLN A 26 -9.80 0.34 5.27
C GLN A 26 -8.58 0.23 6.20
N SER A 27 -7.68 -0.72 5.92
CA SER A 27 -6.46 -0.91 6.70
C SER A 27 -5.57 0.34 6.70
N VAL A 28 -5.41 0.97 5.53
CA VAL A 28 -4.66 2.23 5.39
C VAL A 28 -5.32 3.35 6.19
N HIS A 29 -6.64 3.52 6.08
CA HIS A 29 -7.37 4.54 6.81
C HIS A 29 -7.24 4.36 8.33
N GLU A 30 -7.48 3.14 8.82
CA GLU A 30 -7.46 2.82 10.25
C GLU A 30 -6.07 3.00 10.88
N VAL A 31 -5.00 2.60 10.19
CA VAL A 31 -3.64 2.69 10.75
C VAL A 31 -3.10 4.11 10.68
N ILE A 32 -3.10 4.73 9.48
CA ILE A 32 -2.38 5.99 9.26
C ILE A 32 -3.29 7.22 9.17
N GLY A 33 -4.59 7.04 9.44
CA GLY A 33 -5.59 8.10 9.57
C GLY A 33 -5.88 8.88 8.29
N SER A 34 -5.45 8.40 7.11
CA SER A 34 -5.67 9.13 5.86
C SER A 34 -7.14 9.10 5.46
N ASP A 35 -7.70 10.24 5.04
CA ASP A 35 -9.07 10.28 4.49
C ASP A 35 -9.22 9.32 3.31
N LEU A 36 -10.40 8.68 3.23
CA LEU A 36 -10.68 7.62 2.26
C LEU A 36 -10.54 8.08 0.81
N ASP A 37 -10.90 9.33 0.52
CA ASP A 37 -10.82 9.94 -0.81
C ASP A 37 -9.37 10.24 -1.26
N LEU A 38 -8.40 10.14 -0.34
CA LEU A 38 -6.97 10.31 -0.62
C LEU A 38 -6.22 8.99 -0.86
N ILE A 39 -6.88 7.85 -0.65
CA ILE A 39 -6.28 6.51 -0.76
C ILE A 39 -6.52 5.95 -2.17
N SER A 40 -5.48 5.33 -2.73
CA SER A 40 -5.56 4.68 -4.04
C SER A 40 -4.92 3.30 -3.95
N VAL A 41 -5.53 2.32 -4.59
CA VAL A 41 -5.02 0.95 -4.72
C VAL A 41 -4.94 0.65 -6.21
N VAL A 42 -3.77 0.17 -6.64
CA VAL A 42 -3.46 -0.16 -8.03
C VAL A 42 -3.07 -1.63 -8.06
N PHE A 43 -3.66 -2.40 -8.97
CA PHE A 43 -3.31 -3.79 -9.20
C PHE A 43 -2.65 -3.91 -10.57
N HIS A 44 -1.46 -4.48 -10.60
CA HIS A 44 -0.77 -4.90 -11.80
C HIS A 44 -0.69 -6.42 -11.81
N GLU A 45 -1.46 -7.03 -12.71
CA GLU A 45 -1.44 -8.48 -12.92
C GLU A 45 -0.42 -8.81 -14.01
N LEU A 46 0.75 -9.24 -13.56
CA LEU A 46 1.87 -9.57 -14.42
C LEU A 46 1.69 -10.95 -15.06
N GLU A 47 2.32 -11.15 -16.22
CA GLU A 47 2.39 -12.47 -16.84
C GLU A 47 3.23 -13.45 -16.01
N GLN A 48 3.11 -14.74 -16.34
CA GLN A 48 4.04 -15.73 -15.83
C GLN A 48 5.49 -15.32 -16.18
N ASP A 49 6.43 -15.61 -15.29
CA ASP A 49 7.86 -15.29 -15.41
C ASP A 49 8.22 -13.78 -15.39
N GLN A 50 7.39 -12.94 -14.80
CA GLN A 50 7.70 -11.51 -14.56
C GLN A 50 8.17 -11.22 -13.13
N ILE A 51 7.97 -12.14 -12.18
CA ILE A 51 8.39 -12.02 -10.80
C ILE A 51 9.45 -13.08 -10.52
N TRP A 52 10.61 -12.65 -10.02
CA TRP A 52 11.75 -13.52 -9.75
C TRP A 52 12.30 -13.23 -8.35
N LEU A 53 12.37 -14.25 -7.50
CA LEU A 53 12.97 -14.17 -6.17
C LEU A 53 14.24 -15.02 -6.15
N ALA A 54 15.36 -14.45 -5.69
CA ALA A 54 16.65 -15.12 -5.64
C ALA A 54 17.08 -15.77 -6.99
N GLY A 55 16.70 -15.16 -8.11
CA GLY A 55 16.99 -15.67 -9.45
C GLY A 55 16.15 -16.87 -9.89
N GLN A 56 15.07 -17.19 -9.17
CA GLN A 56 14.10 -18.23 -9.53
C GLN A 56 12.72 -17.62 -9.79
N PRO A 57 11.89 -18.22 -10.66
CA PRO A 57 10.51 -17.76 -10.85
C PRO A 57 9.75 -17.77 -9.52
N SER A 58 8.98 -16.71 -9.27
CA SER A 58 8.17 -16.54 -8.06
C SER A 58 6.75 -16.12 -8.41
N GLN A 59 5.81 -16.42 -7.50
CA GLN A 59 4.41 -15.95 -7.56
C GLN A 59 4.08 -15.00 -6.40
N ASP A 60 5.11 -14.48 -5.73
CA ASP A 60 4.94 -13.58 -4.60
C ASP A 60 4.18 -12.32 -5.00
N ALA A 61 3.43 -11.76 -4.05
CA ALA A 61 2.86 -10.43 -4.18
C ALA A 61 3.85 -9.39 -3.65
N LEU A 62 4.18 -8.39 -4.46
CA LEU A 62 5.03 -7.27 -4.05
C LEU A 62 4.17 -6.01 -3.92
N ILE A 63 4.07 -5.46 -2.73
CA ILE A 63 3.19 -4.33 -2.43
C ILE A 63 3.99 -3.12 -1.97
N LEU A 64 3.94 -2.04 -2.76
CA LEU A 64 4.60 -0.78 -2.45
C LEU A 64 3.58 0.20 -1.89
N CYS A 65 3.73 0.55 -0.62
CA CYS A 65 2.91 1.51 0.09
C CYS A 65 3.57 2.89 0.06
N TYR A 66 3.26 3.69 -0.96
CA TYR A 66 3.70 5.08 -1.03
C TYR A 66 2.86 5.95 -0.10
N ILE A 67 3.48 6.62 0.86
CA ILE A 67 2.81 7.51 1.82
C ILE A 67 3.55 8.85 1.94
N ARG A 68 2.86 9.86 2.48
CA ARG A 68 3.53 11.09 2.93
C ARG A 68 4.39 10.81 4.18
N ALA A 69 5.59 11.37 4.19
CA ALA A 69 6.56 11.28 5.27
C ALA A 69 6.06 11.90 6.59
N GLY A 70 6.62 11.44 7.72
CA GLY A 70 6.45 12.09 9.04
C GLY A 70 5.83 11.21 10.12
N ARG A 71 5.39 10.00 9.78
CA ARG A 71 4.78 9.07 10.75
C ARG A 71 5.84 8.23 11.48
N PRO A 72 5.60 7.87 12.76
CA PRO A 72 6.47 6.96 13.51
C PRO A 72 6.71 5.64 12.80
N VAL A 73 7.90 5.05 13.00
CA VAL A 73 8.24 3.73 12.44
C VAL A 73 7.23 2.66 12.85
N ALA A 74 6.77 2.65 14.10
CA ALA A 74 5.77 1.68 14.59
C ALA A 74 4.49 1.67 13.75
N LEU A 75 3.96 2.85 13.39
CA LEU A 75 2.77 2.97 12.53
C LEU A 75 3.04 2.54 11.09
N LYS A 76 4.25 2.78 10.56
CA LYS A 76 4.65 2.30 9.23
C LYS A 76 4.79 0.78 9.20
N THR A 77 5.35 0.18 10.24
CA THR A 77 5.43 -1.28 10.39
C THR A 77 4.03 -1.89 10.53
N GLU A 78 3.15 -1.30 11.35
CA GLU A 78 1.77 -1.76 11.45
C GLU A 78 1.05 -1.66 10.10
N LEU A 79 1.26 -0.58 9.34
CA LEU A 79 0.67 -0.42 8.00
C LEU A 79 1.10 -1.57 7.07
N ALA A 80 2.39 -1.89 7.02
CA ALA A 80 2.91 -2.97 6.18
C ALA A 80 2.27 -4.32 6.55
N LEU A 81 2.21 -4.64 7.84
CA LEU A 81 1.60 -5.88 8.35
C LEU A 81 0.10 -5.96 8.03
N ARG A 82 -0.63 -4.87 8.22
CA ARG A 82 -2.08 -4.83 7.95
C ARG A 82 -2.41 -4.96 6.47
N VAL A 83 -1.59 -4.38 5.60
CA VAL A 83 -1.74 -4.54 4.14
C VAL A 83 -1.43 -5.97 3.72
N SER A 84 -0.38 -6.59 4.27
CA SER A 84 -0.07 -8.01 4.01
C SER A 84 -1.22 -8.92 4.44
N ALA A 85 -1.72 -8.77 5.67
CA ALA A 85 -2.84 -9.54 6.19
C ALA A 85 -4.14 -9.34 5.38
N ALA A 86 -4.40 -8.11 4.92
CA ALA A 86 -5.54 -7.80 4.06
C ALA A 86 -5.44 -8.51 2.70
N TRP A 87 -4.24 -8.56 2.11
CA TRP A 87 -3.99 -9.30 0.88
C TRP A 87 -4.18 -10.80 1.11
N HIS A 88 -3.48 -11.38 2.09
CA HIS A 88 -3.58 -12.79 2.46
C HIS A 88 -5.04 -13.25 2.60
N LYS A 89 -5.82 -12.53 3.42
CA LYS A 89 -7.21 -12.88 3.73
C LYS A 89 -8.12 -12.93 2.50
N VAL A 90 -7.90 -12.07 1.50
CA VAL A 90 -8.80 -11.95 0.34
C VAL A 90 -8.28 -12.71 -0.89
N ALA A 91 -6.97 -12.68 -1.12
CA ALA A 91 -6.34 -13.30 -2.28
C ALA A 91 -5.95 -14.76 -2.03
N GLY A 92 -5.74 -15.15 -0.77
CA GLY A 92 -5.29 -16.48 -0.36
C GLY A 92 -3.79 -16.70 -0.51
N THR A 93 -3.02 -15.68 -0.92
CA THR A 93 -1.55 -15.75 -0.97
C THR A 93 -1.01 -15.97 0.44
N PRO A 94 -0.16 -16.97 0.69
CA PRO A 94 0.52 -17.15 1.98
C PRO A 94 1.29 -15.89 2.40
N GLU A 95 1.29 -15.53 3.69
CA GLU A 95 1.98 -14.30 4.13
C GLU A 95 3.50 -14.31 3.91
N ASP A 96 4.13 -15.49 3.89
CA ASP A 96 5.54 -15.67 3.54
C ASP A 96 5.82 -15.46 2.05
N ALA A 97 4.78 -15.39 1.21
CA ALA A 97 4.80 -15.04 -0.21
C ALA A 97 4.27 -13.61 -0.48
N ILE A 98 4.27 -12.74 0.53
CA ILE A 98 3.86 -11.33 0.41
C ILE A 98 4.98 -10.43 0.95
N GLU A 99 5.53 -9.59 0.09
CA GLU A 99 6.45 -8.53 0.50
C GLU A 99 5.72 -7.18 0.50
N VAL A 100 5.88 -6.41 1.59
CA VAL A 100 5.31 -5.07 1.69
C VAL A 100 6.38 -4.07 2.10
N ALA A 101 6.57 -3.03 1.27
CA ALA A 101 7.51 -1.95 1.54
C ALA A 101 6.78 -0.61 1.69
N VAL A 102 7.08 0.13 2.76
CA VAL A 102 6.56 1.50 2.95
C VAL A 102 7.59 2.50 2.45
N ILE A 103 7.18 3.33 1.50
CA ILE A 103 8.02 4.33 0.84
C ILE A 103 7.45 5.71 1.11
N GLU A 104 8.30 6.63 1.58
CA GLU A 104 7.87 7.97 1.99
C GLU A 104 8.23 9.03 0.95
N ALA A 105 7.26 9.90 0.63
CA ALA A 105 7.46 11.12 -0.13
C ALA A 105 7.24 12.35 0.77
N PRO A 106 7.99 13.45 0.60
CA PRO A 106 7.73 14.69 1.34
C PRO A 106 6.31 15.20 1.09
N ALA A 107 5.61 15.60 2.16
CA ALA A 107 4.24 16.16 2.03
C ALA A 107 4.23 17.41 1.14
N ALA A 108 5.27 18.24 1.23
CA ALA A 108 5.46 19.44 0.41
C ALA A 108 5.55 19.17 -1.10
N GLN A 109 5.90 17.95 -1.52
CA GLN A 109 6.05 17.55 -2.92
C GLN A 109 4.85 16.73 -3.41
N THR A 110 3.81 16.60 -2.58
CA THR A 110 2.64 15.77 -2.88
C THR A 110 1.43 16.63 -3.22
N VAL A 111 0.86 16.41 -4.41
CA VAL A 111 -0.30 17.17 -4.94
C VAL A 111 -1.46 16.21 -5.28
N ARG A 112 -2.70 16.63 -5.02
CA ARG A 112 -3.92 16.00 -5.55
C ARG A 112 -4.94 17.07 -5.91
N GLY A 113 -5.62 16.92 -7.04
CA GLY A 113 -6.61 17.90 -7.49
C GLY A 113 -6.03 19.31 -7.69
N GLY A 114 -4.76 19.40 -8.12
CA GLY A 114 -4.07 20.67 -8.34
C GLY A 114 -3.65 21.43 -7.07
N LYS A 115 -3.79 20.82 -5.88
CA LYS A 115 -3.39 21.44 -4.60
C LYS A 115 -2.39 20.57 -3.85
N ARG A 116 -1.42 21.21 -3.19
CA ARG A 116 -0.53 20.56 -2.24
C ARG A 116 -1.36 19.94 -1.12
N LEU A 117 -1.02 18.70 -0.73
CA LEU A 117 -1.63 18.06 0.43
C LEU A 117 -1.03 18.61 1.74
N PRO A 118 -1.83 18.65 2.83
CA PRO A 118 -1.34 19.11 4.14
C PRO A 118 -0.29 18.15 4.71
N GLU A 119 0.19 18.40 5.92
CA GLU A 119 0.90 17.37 6.68
C GLU A 119 0.01 16.14 6.92
N PRO A 120 0.59 14.93 7.00
CA PRO A 120 -0.21 13.74 7.25
C PRO A 120 -0.76 13.69 8.68
N PRO A 121 -1.92 13.05 8.90
CA PRO A 121 -2.37 12.65 10.22
C PRO A 121 -1.32 11.79 10.93
N HIS A 122 -1.25 11.93 12.26
CA HIS A 122 -0.25 11.26 13.12
C HIS A 122 1.21 11.59 12.76
N SER A 123 1.45 12.70 12.05
CA SER A 123 2.80 13.19 11.82
C SER A 123 3.45 13.61 13.14
N THR A 124 4.72 13.26 13.29
CA THR A 124 5.61 13.75 14.34
C THR A 124 6.46 14.93 13.89
N ALA A 125 6.40 15.27 12.59
CA ALA A 125 6.99 16.51 12.11
C ALA A 125 6.16 17.68 12.65
N ALA A 126 6.84 18.70 13.20
CA ALA A 126 6.18 19.96 13.53
C ALA A 126 5.46 20.46 12.28
N ALA A 127 4.19 20.84 12.41
CA ALA A 127 3.44 21.43 11.31
C ALA A 127 4.22 22.67 10.83
N ALA A 128 4.90 22.56 9.68
CA ALA A 128 5.57 23.71 9.09
C ALA A 128 4.47 24.68 8.65
N GLY A 129 4.37 25.79 9.39
CA GLY A 129 3.40 26.86 9.19
C GLY A 129 3.49 27.55 7.84
#